data_AF-A0A0C1Z2F4-F1
#
_entry.id   AF-A0A0C1Z2F4-F1
#
_cell.length_a   1.000
_cell.length_b   1.000
_cell.length_c   1.000
_cell.angle_alpha   90.00
_cell.angle_beta   90.00
_cell.angle_gamma   90.00
#
_symmetry.space_group_name_H-M   'P 1'
#
loop_
_entity.id
_entity.type
_entity.pdbx_description
1 polymer ?
#
loop_
_entity_poly.entity_id
_entity_poly.type
_entity_poly.pdbx_seq_one_letter_code
_entity_poly.pdbx_strand_id
1 'polypeptide(L)'
;MSYQFYNLLHILGIVLVFMALGALAFHGANGGDKQSNKVRGMVMGTHGVGLLLLVVAGFGMLAKTGAMASGLPGWLHPKLLVWVLLGAAPVVVSRKPSAGKLVWFAVPLLAATAAYFGINHSGAGAPAPADTKSDTKSDTKSE
;
A
#
# COMPACT_ATOMS: atom_id res chain seq x y z
N MET A 1 -17.60 -1.30 9.44
CA MET A 1 -16.63 -0.26 9.02
C MET A 1 -16.70 -0.04 7.51
N SER A 2 -16.53 1.20 7.06
CA SER A 2 -16.61 1.60 5.65
C SER A 2 -15.28 1.39 4.91
N TYR A 3 -15.29 1.42 3.58
CA TYR A 3 -14.06 1.41 2.77
C TYR A 3 -13.15 2.59 3.13
N GLN A 4 -13.74 3.77 3.32
CA GLN A 4 -13.03 5.01 3.66
C GLN A 4 -12.27 4.90 4.98
N PHE A 5 -12.84 4.20 5.97
CA PHE A 5 -12.16 3.94 7.24
C PHE A 5 -10.88 3.11 7.05
N TYR A 6 -10.96 2.02 6.28
CA TYR A 6 -9.78 1.22 5.97
C TYR A 6 -8.78 2.00 5.11
N ASN A 7 -9.23 2.82 4.16
CA ASN A 7 -8.32 3.67 3.38
C ASN A 7 -7.54 4.65 4.27
N LEU A 8 -8.22 5.30 5.24
CA LEU A 8 -7.57 6.18 6.21
C LEU A 8 -6.53 5.42 7.05
N LEU A 9 -6.88 4.26 7.59
CA LEU A 9 -5.92 3.43 8.35
C LEU A 9 -4.75 2.95 7.50
N HIS A 10 -4.98 2.65 6.22
CA HIS A 10 -3.94 2.23 5.30
C HIS A 10 -2.94 3.37 5.06
N ILE A 11 -3.43 4.57 4.78
CA ILE A 11 -2.60 5.77 4.60
C ILE A 11 -1.84 6.10 5.88
N LEU A 12 -2.50 6.04 7.04
CA LEU A 12 -1.83 6.23 8.33
C LEU A 12 -0.71 5.21 8.52
N GLY A 13 -0.95 3.93 8.21
CA GLY A 13 0.06 2.88 8.24
C GLY A 13 1.25 3.18 7.35
N ILE A 14 1.03 3.65 6.11
CA ILE A 14 2.07 4.11 5.18
C ILE A 14 2.89 5.22 5.85
N VAL A 15 2.25 6.28 6.35
CA VAL A 15 2.95 7.42 6.95
C VAL A 15 3.87 6.97 8.10
N LEU A 16 3.37 6.12 9.00
CA LEU A 16 4.15 5.63 10.13
C LEU A 16 5.34 4.75 9.69
N VAL A 17 5.15 3.84 8.72
CA VAL A 17 6.23 3.00 8.17
C VAL A 17 7.31 3.87 7.54
N PHE A 18 6.94 4.82 6.69
CA PHE A 18 7.90 5.67 5.98
C PHE A 18 8.62 6.63 6.91
N MET A 19 7.93 7.21 7.89
CA MET A 19 8.55 8.05 8.91
C MET A 19 9.60 7.25 9.71
N ALA A 20 9.26 6.04 10.17
CA ALA A 20 10.17 5.21 10.93
C ALA A 20 11.36 4.72 10.10
N LEU A 21 11.14 4.31 8.84
CA LEU A 21 12.21 3.91 7.93
C LEU A 21 13.13 5.09 7.57
N GLY A 22 12.58 6.28 7.35
CA GLY A 22 13.35 7.50 7.13
C GLY A 22 14.27 7.81 8.31
N ALA A 23 13.76 7.71 9.54
CA ALA A 23 14.56 7.89 10.75
C ALA A 23 15.71 6.87 10.85
N LEU A 24 15.43 5.58 10.60
CA LEU A 24 16.46 4.53 10.62
C LEU A 24 17.51 4.71 9.51
N ALA A 25 17.07 5.01 8.29
CA ALA A 25 17.93 5.20 7.14
C ALA A 25 18.86 6.40 7.33
N PHE A 26 18.33 7.52 7.83
CA PHE A 26 19.11 8.73 8.10
C PHE A 26 20.13 8.51 9.24
N HIS A 27 19.70 7.86 10.33
CA HIS A 27 20.60 7.51 11.43
C HIS A 27 21.75 6.60 10.96
N GLY A 28 21.44 5.56 10.19
CA GLY A 28 22.45 4.66 9.62
C GLY A 28 23.37 5.34 8.62
N ALA A 29 22.84 6.25 7.79
CA ALA A 29 23.64 7.04 6.84
C ALA A 29 24.65 7.97 7.53
N ASN A 30 24.35 8.42 8.75
CA ASN A 30 25.26 9.20 9.60
C ASN A 30 26.22 8.32 10.42
N GLY A 31 26.29 7.01 10.14
CA GLY A 31 27.17 6.07 10.85
C GLY A 31 26.64 5.59 12.19
N GLY A 32 25.39 5.91 12.53
CA GLY A 32 24.77 5.47 13.78
C GLY A 32 24.47 3.97 13.78
N ASP A 33 24.69 3.32 14.91
CA ASP A 33 24.40 1.90 15.13
C ASP A 33 23.20 1.70 16.08
N LYS A 34 22.97 0.45 16.49
CA LYS A 34 21.89 0.10 17.41
C LYS A 34 22.09 0.69 18.81
N GLN A 35 23.32 0.81 19.28
CA GLN A 35 23.65 1.27 20.63
C GLN A 35 23.56 2.80 20.73
N SER A 36 23.86 3.51 19.64
CA SER A 36 23.78 4.97 19.61
C SER A 36 22.36 5.53 19.45
N ASN A 37 21.39 4.71 19.04
CA ASN A 37 20.00 5.14 18.87
C ASN A 37 19.17 5.03 20.16
N LYS A 38 19.17 6.12 20.95
CA LYS A 38 18.41 6.22 22.22
C LYS A 38 16.90 6.06 22.06
N VAL A 39 16.35 6.36 20.90
CA VAL A 39 14.90 6.30 20.61
C VAL A 39 14.52 5.10 19.73
N ARG A 40 15.42 4.12 19.60
CA ARG A 40 15.21 2.95 18.73
C ARG A 40 13.92 2.21 19.04
N GLY A 41 13.58 2.04 20.31
CA GLY A 41 12.34 1.38 20.73
C GLY A 41 11.10 2.08 20.19
N MET A 42 11.05 3.41 20.28
CA MET A 42 9.97 4.23 19.72
C MET A 42 9.89 4.07 18.20
N VAL A 43 11.02 4.19 17.50
CA VAL A 43 11.07 4.08 16.02
C VAL A 43 10.61 2.69 15.55
N MET A 44 11.09 1.63 16.17
CA MET A 44 10.71 0.26 15.84
C MET A 44 9.24 -0.03 16.19
N GLY A 45 8.73 0.51 17.30
CA GLY A 45 7.33 0.42 17.68
C GLY A 45 6.43 1.12 16.66
N THR A 46 6.78 2.34 16.24
CA THR A 46 6.07 3.08 15.20
C THR A 46 6.07 2.34 13.88
N HIS A 47 7.21 1.75 13.47
CA HIS A 47 7.28 0.92 12.26
C HIS A 47 6.37 -0.30 12.35
N GLY A 48 6.42 -1.05 13.47
CA GLY A 48 5.61 -2.24 13.66
C GLY A 48 4.10 -1.96 13.65
N VAL A 49 3.67 -0.92 14.37
CA VAL A 49 2.26 -0.47 14.38
C VAL A 49 1.85 0.02 12.99
N GLY A 50 2.70 0.82 12.33
CA GLY A 50 2.45 1.28 10.97
C GLY A 50 2.27 0.13 9.99
N LEU A 51 3.13 -0.89 10.06
CA LEU A 51 3.09 -2.06 9.20
C LEU A 51 1.83 -2.91 9.46
N LEU A 52 1.45 -3.07 10.73
CA LEU A 52 0.21 -3.75 11.10
C LEU A 52 -1.01 -3.02 10.51
N LEU A 53 -1.10 -1.70 10.68
CA LEU A 53 -2.18 -0.89 10.12
C LEU A 53 -2.21 -0.97 8.59
N LEU A 54 -1.05 -0.85 7.95
CA LEU A 54 -0.89 -0.97 6.50
C LEU A 54 -1.49 -2.28 6.00
N VAL A 55 -1.07 -3.41 6.57
CA VAL A 55 -1.48 -4.74 6.10
C VAL A 55 -2.96 -5.00 6.41
N VAL A 56 -3.37 -4.81 7.67
CA VAL A 56 -4.76 -5.09 8.10
C VAL A 56 -5.76 -4.21 7.34
N ALA A 57 -5.46 -2.92 7.17
CA ALA A 57 -6.34 -2.03 6.44
C ALA A 57 -6.32 -2.28 4.93
N GLY A 58 -5.17 -2.68 4.36
CA GLY A 58 -5.06 -3.09 2.97
C GLY A 58 -5.95 -4.29 2.65
N PHE A 59 -5.88 -5.35 3.47
CA PHE A 59 -6.80 -6.49 3.36
C PHE A 59 -8.25 -6.13 3.70
N GLY A 60 -8.48 -5.21 4.63
CA GLY A 60 -9.81 -4.68 4.92
C GLY A 60 -10.47 -4.05 3.69
N MET A 61 -9.72 -3.26 2.90
CA MET A 61 -10.21 -2.71 1.63
C MET A 61 -10.51 -3.81 0.61
N LEU A 62 -9.63 -4.82 0.47
CA LEU A 62 -9.83 -5.96 -0.44
C LEU A 62 -11.10 -6.76 -0.09
N ALA A 63 -11.36 -6.98 1.20
CA ALA A 63 -12.56 -7.63 1.68
C ALA A 63 -13.82 -6.82 1.38
N LYS A 64 -13.73 -5.49 1.39
CA LYS A 64 -14.85 -4.60 1.07
C LYS A 64 -15.19 -4.52 -0.41
N THR A 65 -14.20 -4.62 -1.28
CA THR A 65 -14.41 -4.58 -2.73
C THR A 65 -14.70 -5.95 -3.34
N GLY A 66 -14.54 -7.04 -2.57
CA GLY A 66 -14.66 -8.39 -3.09
C GLY A 66 -13.55 -8.76 -4.08
N ALA A 67 -12.44 -8.00 -4.10
CA ALA A 67 -11.38 -8.14 -5.09
C ALA A 67 -10.67 -9.52 -5.07
N MET A 68 -10.86 -10.30 -4.01
CA MET A 68 -10.28 -11.65 -3.88
C MET A 68 -11.29 -12.78 -4.09
N ALA A 69 -12.52 -12.48 -4.55
CA ALA A 69 -13.58 -13.48 -4.71
C ALA A 69 -13.22 -14.61 -5.68
N SER A 70 -12.41 -14.32 -6.70
CA SER A 70 -11.90 -15.28 -7.70
C SER A 70 -10.42 -15.65 -7.49
N GLY A 71 -9.88 -15.40 -6.28
CA GLY A 71 -8.47 -15.58 -5.95
C GLY A 71 -7.70 -14.26 -5.91
N LEU A 72 -6.37 -14.32 -5.69
CA LEU A 72 -5.51 -13.13 -5.60
C LEU A 72 -5.30 -12.52 -7.00
N PRO A 73 -5.72 -11.26 -7.23
CA PRO A 73 -5.49 -10.61 -8.51
C PRO A 73 -4.00 -10.46 -8.84
N GLY A 74 -3.63 -10.51 -10.13
CA GLY A 74 -2.26 -10.35 -10.59
C GLY A 74 -1.57 -9.09 -10.03
N TRP A 75 -2.28 -7.96 -10.01
CA TRP A 75 -1.78 -6.68 -9.49
C TRP A 75 -1.44 -6.68 -8.00
N LEU A 76 -2.01 -7.60 -7.22
CA LEU A 76 -1.83 -7.65 -5.77
C LEU A 76 -0.49 -8.28 -5.40
N HIS A 77 0.03 -9.20 -6.22
CA HIS A 77 1.32 -9.86 -6.00
C HIS A 77 2.50 -8.88 -5.83
N PRO A 78 2.76 -7.93 -6.75
CA PRO A 78 3.85 -6.96 -6.57
C PRO A 78 3.63 -6.08 -5.33
N LYS A 79 2.38 -5.78 -4.97
CA LYS A 79 2.06 -4.97 -3.78
C LYS A 79 2.36 -5.72 -2.48
N LEU A 80 2.03 -7.01 -2.41
CA LEU A 80 2.40 -7.88 -1.29
C LEU A 80 3.92 -8.00 -1.15
N LEU A 81 4.64 -8.14 -2.26
CA LEU A 81 6.11 -8.13 -2.26
C LEU A 81 6.65 -6.83 -1.66
N VAL A 82 6.12 -5.67 -2.06
CA VAL A 82 6.53 -4.37 -1.49
C VAL A 82 6.27 -4.32 0.02
N TRP A 83 5.10 -4.76 0.51
CA TRP A 83 4.82 -4.77 1.94
C TRP A 83 5.80 -5.64 2.73
N VAL A 84 6.17 -6.81 2.20
CA VAL A 84 7.19 -7.68 2.80
C VAL A 84 8.56 -6.99 2.83
N LEU A 85 8.97 -6.34 1.73
CA LEU A 85 10.23 -5.60 1.68
C LEU A 85 10.25 -4.42 2.67
N LEU A 86 9.15 -3.68 2.82
CA LEU A 86 9.01 -2.63 3.81
C LEU A 86 9.07 -3.16 5.26
N GLY A 87 8.53 -4.36 5.49
CA GLY A 87 8.63 -5.06 6.77
C GLY A 87 10.06 -5.52 7.09
N ALA A 88 10.81 -5.95 6.09
CA ALA A 88 12.18 -6.43 6.23
C ALA A 88 13.23 -5.30 6.33
N ALA A 89 12.94 -4.11 5.79
CA ALA A 89 13.88 -3.00 5.71
C ALA A 89 14.55 -2.61 7.05
N PRO A 90 13.86 -2.54 8.20
CA PRO A 90 14.51 -2.23 9.48
C PRO A 90 15.57 -3.25 9.88
N VAL A 91 15.39 -4.53 9.51
CA VAL A 91 16.35 -5.61 9.79
C VAL A 91 17.62 -5.39 8.98
N VAL A 92 17.49 -4.98 7.72
CA VAL A 92 18.63 -4.67 6.84
C VAL A 92 19.45 -3.51 7.41
N VAL A 93 18.81 -2.38 7.74
CA VAL A 93 19.49 -1.22 8.33
C VAL A 93 20.14 -1.57 9.68
N SER A 94 19.44 -2.37 10.48
CA SER A 94 19.93 -2.84 11.78
C SER A 94 21.17 -3.75 11.68
N ARG A 95 21.29 -4.54 10.61
CA ARG A 95 22.44 -5.44 10.42
C ARG A 95 23.60 -4.75 9.70
N LYS A 96 23.30 -3.79 8.83
CA LYS A 96 24.29 -3.05 8.04
C LYS A 96 23.92 -1.57 8.02
N PRO A 97 24.41 -0.76 8.99
CA PRO A 97 24.11 0.67 9.05
C PRO A 97 24.47 1.43 7.76
N SER A 98 25.54 1.02 7.07
CA SER A 98 25.93 1.57 5.77
C SER A 98 24.90 1.38 4.65
N ALA A 99 23.92 0.48 4.84
CA ALA A 99 22.78 0.35 3.95
C ALA A 99 21.77 1.52 4.07
N GLY A 100 21.92 2.43 5.05
CA GLY A 100 21.02 3.57 5.25
C GLY A 100 20.80 4.41 3.99
N LYS A 101 21.88 4.72 3.24
CA LYS A 101 21.78 5.44 1.96
C LYS A 101 20.99 4.66 0.90
N LEU A 102 21.20 3.34 0.81
CA LEU A 102 20.46 2.49 -0.12
C LEU A 102 18.97 2.48 0.24
N VAL A 103 18.64 2.29 1.52
CA VAL A 103 17.26 2.25 2.01
C VAL A 103 16.56 3.60 1.80
N TRP A 104 17.27 4.71 1.97
CA TRP A 104 16.75 6.06 1.74
C TRP A 104 16.18 6.25 0.33
N PHE A 105 16.85 5.70 -0.70
CA PHE A 105 16.38 5.80 -2.10
C PHE A 105 15.49 4.62 -2.51
N ALA A 106 15.76 3.41 -2.02
CA ALA A 106 15.02 2.21 -2.38
C ALA A 106 13.58 2.24 -1.85
N VAL A 107 13.35 2.72 -0.62
CA VAL A 107 12.02 2.72 0.01
C VAL A 107 11.02 3.62 -0.73
N PRO A 108 11.34 4.89 -1.08
CA PRO A 108 10.47 5.70 -1.93
C PRO A 108 10.19 5.08 -3.30
N LEU A 109 11.18 4.45 -3.93
CA LEU A 109 11.00 3.79 -5.23
C LEU A 109 10.03 2.59 -5.14
N LEU A 110 10.16 1.78 -4.08
CA LEU A 110 9.23 0.70 -3.78
C LEU A 110 7.80 1.25 -3.54
N ALA A 111 7.68 2.38 -2.84
CA ALA A 111 6.42 3.08 -2.62
C ALA A 111 5.76 3.50 -3.93
N ALA A 112 6.53 4.16 -4.80
CA ALA A 112 6.06 4.63 -6.10
C ALA A 112 5.60 3.45 -6.96
N THR A 113 6.34 2.34 -6.93
CA THR A 113 5.97 1.10 -7.63
C THR A 113 4.64 0.54 -7.09
N ALA A 114 4.47 0.44 -5.78
CA ALA A 114 3.23 -0.02 -5.17
C ALA A 114 2.04 0.91 -5.46
N ALA A 115 2.28 2.24 -5.48
CA ALA A 115 1.27 3.23 -5.83
C ALA A 115 0.86 3.13 -7.31
N TYR A 116 1.83 2.93 -8.21
CA TYR A 116 1.57 2.71 -9.64
C TYR A 116 0.66 1.51 -9.87
N PHE A 117 0.98 0.36 -9.27
CA PHE A 117 0.08 -0.80 -9.34
C PHE A 117 -1.27 -0.47 -8.71
N GLY A 118 -1.26 0.21 -7.57
CA GLY A 118 -2.42 0.75 -6.84
C GLY A 118 -3.44 1.50 -7.72
N ILE A 119 -2.94 2.41 -8.53
CA ILE A 119 -3.74 3.28 -9.39
C ILE A 119 -4.16 2.54 -10.66
N ASN A 120 -3.23 1.82 -11.29
CA ASN A 120 -3.49 1.20 -12.59
C ASN A 120 -4.25 -0.14 -12.50
N HIS A 121 -4.60 -0.59 -11.30
CA HIS A 121 -5.49 -1.72 -11.08
C HIS A 121 -6.95 -1.32 -10.81
N SER A 122 -7.29 -0.02 -10.79
CA SER A 122 -8.66 0.44 -10.52
C SER A 122 -9.55 0.29 -11.76
N GLY A 123 -10.10 -0.91 -11.95
CA GLY A 123 -11.34 -1.11 -12.73
C GLY A 123 -11.20 -1.35 -14.23
N ALA A 124 -10.85 -2.57 -14.63
CA ALA A 124 -11.41 -3.18 -15.84
C ALA A 124 -12.87 -3.58 -15.58
N GLY A 125 -13.68 -2.59 -15.20
CA GLY A 125 -15.05 -2.73 -14.74
C GLY A 125 -15.79 -1.39 -14.81
N ALA A 126 -15.51 -0.58 -15.83
CA ALA A 126 -16.56 0.29 -16.34
C ALA A 126 -17.58 -0.67 -16.99
N PRO A 127 -18.86 -0.68 -16.58
CA PRO A 127 -19.87 -1.36 -17.38
C PRO A 127 -19.76 -0.77 -18.80
N ALA A 128 -19.72 -1.64 -19.81
CA ALA A 128 -19.94 -1.21 -21.18
C ALA A 128 -21.16 -0.28 -21.19
N PRO A 129 -21.14 0.84 -21.92
CA PRO A 129 -22.31 1.69 -22.03
C PRO A 129 -23.47 0.76 -22.39
N ALA A 130 -24.50 0.75 -21.54
CA ALA A 130 -25.65 -0.09 -21.74
C ALA A 130 -26.12 0.14 -23.17
N ASP A 131 -26.12 -0.92 -23.98
CA ASP A 131 -26.83 -0.91 -25.25
C ASP A 131 -28.28 -0.60 -24.89
N THR A 132 -28.63 0.67 -25.01
CA THR A 132 -29.99 1.17 -24.89
C THR A 132 -30.77 0.44 -25.98
N LYS A 133 -31.39 -0.69 -25.62
CA LYS A 133 -32.49 -1.21 -26.40
C LYS A 133 -33.52 -0.10 -26.42
N SER A 134 -33.56 0.62 -27.54
CA SER A 134 -34.62 1.53 -27.89
C SER A 134 -35.88 0.70 -28.07
N ASP A 135 -36.56 0.43 -26.96
CA ASP A 135 -38.00 0.16 -26.97
C ASP A 135 -38.70 1.45 -27.42
N THR A 136 -38.72 1.69 -28.73
CA THR A 136 -39.71 2.59 -29.33
C THR A 136 -40.87 1.75 -29.79
N LYS A 137 -41.70 1.37 -28.81
CA LYS A 137 -43.12 1.16 -29.04
C LYS A 137 -43.73 2.56 -29.23
N SER A 138 -43.75 3.04 -30.46
CA SER A 138 -44.62 4.15 -30.87
C SER A 138 -45.76 3.57 -31.69
N ASP A 139 -46.90 3.41 -31.02
CA ASP A 139 -48.19 3.33 -31.68
C ASP A 139 -48.34 4.50 -32.65
N THR A 140 -48.54 4.22 -33.93
CA THR A 140 -49.21 5.15 -34.85
C THR A 140 -50.00 4.35 -35.87
N LYS A 141 -51.27 4.11 -35.52
CA LYS A 141 -52.51 4.34 -36.28
C LYS A 141 -52.43 4.36 -37.82
N SER A 142 -53.49 3.75 -38.39
CA SER A 142 -54.09 3.85 -39.74
C SER A 142 -53.40 3.14 -40.91
N GLU A 143 -53.99 2.01 -41.33
CA GLU A 143 -54.80 1.88 -42.57
C GLU A 143 -55.81 0.73 -42.43
#